data_AF-A0A7S0K4M1-F1
#
_entry.id   AF-A0A7S0K4M1-F1
#
_cell.length_a   1.000
_cell.length_b   1.000
_cell.length_c   1.000
_cell.angle_alpha   90.00
_cell.angle_beta   90.00
_cell.angle_gamma   90.00
#
_symmetry.space_group_name_H-M   'P 1'
#
loop_
_entity.id
_entity.type
_entity.pdbx_description
1 polymer ?
#
loop_
_entity_poly.entity_id
_entity_poly.type
_entity_poly.pdbx_seq_one_letter_code
_entity_poly.pdbx_strand_id
1 'polypeptide(L)'
;VWVGWPEPSPRGGRLPDHPTQTMASGVGFFGGVSQCYDLWHSFAECHKSAARPAECKLHHADFQECLHKRKQKLRMAKAMMHITDEAARKDGSAHGGGHH
;
A
#
# COMPACT_ATOMS: atom_id res chain seq x y z
N VAL A 1 24.58 -19.79 10.48
CA VAL A 1 24.68 -19.74 9.00
C VAL A 1 23.53 -18.89 8.46
N TRP A 2 23.76 -17.59 8.28
CA TRP A 2 22.81 -16.75 7.54
C TRP A 2 23.21 -16.81 6.07
N VAL A 3 22.36 -17.41 5.25
CA VAL A 3 22.51 -17.49 3.80
C VAL A 3 22.38 -16.09 3.20
N GLY A 4 23.32 -15.78 2.30
CA GLY A 4 23.60 -14.45 1.78
C GLY A 4 22.42 -13.74 1.11
N TRP A 5 22.39 -12.44 1.33
CA TRP A 5 21.58 -11.51 0.55
C TRP A 5 22.28 -11.31 -0.81
N PRO A 6 21.61 -11.50 -1.96
CA PRO A 6 22.26 -11.41 -3.26
C PRO A 6 22.64 -9.96 -3.61
N GLU A 7 23.88 -9.82 -4.06
CA GLU A 7 24.49 -8.60 -4.60
C GLU A 7 23.82 -8.18 -5.92
N PRO A 8 23.48 -6.88 -6.13
CA PRO A 8 22.77 -6.46 -7.34
C PRO A 8 23.75 -6.26 -8.51
N SER A 9 23.67 -7.13 -9.52
CA SER A 9 24.36 -6.94 -10.81
C SER A 9 23.57 -5.99 -11.73
N PRO A 10 24.22 -5.07 -12.48
CA PRO A 10 23.53 -4.09 -13.32
C PRO A 10 23.50 -4.57 -14.78
N ARG A 11 22.34 -5.00 -15.30
CA ARG A 11 22.13 -5.07 -16.75
C ARG A 11 20.69 -4.72 -17.13
N GLY A 12 20.60 -3.80 -18.08
CA GLY A 12 19.39 -3.10 -18.47
C GLY A 12 18.39 -3.89 -19.31
N GLY A 13 17.20 -3.31 -19.39
CA GLY A 13 16.08 -3.72 -20.23
C GLY A 13 14.91 -2.78 -19.96
N ARG A 14 14.62 -1.89 -20.92
CA ARG A 14 13.52 -0.92 -20.86
C ARG A 14 12.21 -1.65 -21.23
N LEU A 15 11.31 -1.85 -20.26
CA LEU A 15 9.93 -2.30 -20.47
C LEU A 15 8.94 -1.28 -19.85
N PRO A 16 7.72 -1.18 -20.40
CA PRO A 16 6.84 -0.03 -20.20
C PRO A 16 6.08 -0.06 -18.87
N ASP A 17 5.69 1.15 -18.46
CA ASP A 17 5.03 1.52 -17.21
C ASP A 17 3.81 0.68 -16.84
N HIS A 18 3.96 -0.14 -15.79
CA HIS A 18 2.85 -0.69 -15.00
C HIS A 18 2.92 -0.11 -13.59
N PRO A 19 1.93 0.69 -13.12
CA PRO A 19 1.89 1.14 -11.74
C PRO A 19 1.22 0.05 -10.91
N THR A 20 1.99 -0.92 -10.42
CA THR A 20 1.69 -1.73 -9.20
C THR A 20 2.75 -2.82 -9.02
N GLN A 21 4.00 -2.41 -8.74
CA GLN A 21 4.96 -3.32 -8.12
C GLN A 21 5.03 -3.02 -6.63
N THR A 22 4.36 -3.87 -5.84
CA THR A 22 4.62 -4.03 -4.41
C THR A 22 6.01 -4.61 -4.24
N MET A 23 6.98 -3.77 -3.85
CA MET A 23 8.22 -4.24 -3.24
C MET A 23 8.03 -4.20 -1.72
N ALA A 24 7.99 -5.39 -1.11
CA ALA A 24 8.05 -5.55 0.34
C ALA A 24 9.48 -5.30 0.89
N SER A 25 10.44 -5.06 0.00
CA SER A 25 11.88 -4.92 0.28
C SER A 25 12.31 -3.49 -0.02
N GLY A 26 13.03 -2.85 0.90
CA GLY A 26 13.26 -1.39 1.00
C GLY A 26 14.01 -0.68 -0.14
N VAL A 27 14.08 -1.24 -1.34
CA VAL A 27 14.64 -0.63 -2.55
C VAL A 27 13.53 -0.51 -3.59
N GLY A 28 13.20 0.72 -3.98
CA GLY A 28 12.24 1.02 -5.03
C GLY A 28 12.75 0.59 -6.41
N PHE A 29 11.83 0.49 -7.36
CA PHE A 29 12.08 0.02 -8.74
C PHE A 29 13.22 0.76 -9.47
N PHE A 30 13.46 2.03 -9.12
CA PHE A 30 14.54 2.86 -9.67
C PHE A 30 15.85 2.83 -8.83
N GLY A 31 15.99 1.87 -7.92
CA GLY A 31 17.12 1.83 -6.98
C GLY A 31 17.07 2.93 -5.89
N GLY A 32 15.96 3.66 -5.80
CA GLY A 32 15.71 4.66 -4.75
C GLY A 32 15.20 4.03 -3.45
N VAL A 33 15.23 4.77 -2.36
CA VAL A 33 14.66 4.34 -1.08
C VAL A 33 13.14 4.18 -1.21
N SER A 34 12.58 3.05 -0.74
CA SER A 34 11.12 2.87 -0.75
C SER A 34 10.43 3.94 0.12
N GLN A 35 9.24 4.41 -0.27
CA GLN A 35 8.48 5.40 0.52
C GLN A 35 8.23 4.95 1.98
N CYS A 36 8.26 3.64 2.24
CA CYS A 36 8.04 3.04 3.56
C CYS A 36 9.35 2.61 4.25
N TYR A 37 10.52 3.07 3.79
CA TYR A 37 11.82 2.62 4.29
C TYR A 37 12.03 2.93 5.77
N ASP A 38 11.62 4.10 6.24
CA ASP A 38 11.80 4.48 7.65
C ASP A 38 11.00 3.54 8.58
N LEU A 39 9.76 3.21 8.20
CA LEU A 39 8.92 2.28 8.94
C LEU A 39 9.49 0.85 8.91
N TRP A 40 10.04 0.44 7.77
CA TRP A 40 10.75 -0.83 7.65
C TRP A 40 12.01 -0.85 8.53
N HIS A 41 12.78 0.23 8.57
CA HIS A 41 14.00 0.34 9.36
C HIS A 41 13.68 0.22 10.86
N SER A 42 12.65 0.93 11.34
CA SER A 42 12.18 0.81 12.72
C SER A 42 11.68 -0.60 13.06
N PHE A 43 10.96 -1.25 12.14
CA PHE A 43 10.55 -2.65 12.33
C PHE A 43 11.77 -3.58 12.39
N ALA A 44 12.75 -3.40 11.50
CA ALA A 44 13.96 -4.22 11.46
C ALA A 44 14.81 -4.06 12.73
N GLU A 45 14.90 -2.84 13.28
CA GLU A 45 15.59 -2.56 14.53
C GLU A 45 14.90 -3.19 15.74
N CYS A 46 13.57 -3.08 15.81
CA CYS A 46 12.80 -3.77 16.84
C CYS A 46 12.95 -5.29 16.71
N HIS A 47 12.84 -5.84 15.51
CA HIS A 47 12.90 -7.28 15.29
C HIS A 47 14.28 -7.87 15.56
N LYS A 48 15.36 -7.07 15.44
CA LYS A 48 16.73 -7.48 15.81
C LYS A 48 16.94 -7.53 17.33
N SER A 49 16.27 -6.66 18.08
CA SER A 49 16.43 -6.55 19.54
C SER A 49 15.40 -7.36 20.33
N ALA A 50 14.26 -7.70 19.73
CA ALA A 50 13.18 -8.43 20.39
C ALA A 50 13.43 -9.95 20.45
N ALA A 51 13.10 -10.56 21.59
CA ALA A 51 13.14 -12.01 21.76
C ALA A 51 11.92 -12.70 21.12
N ARG A 52 10.82 -11.97 20.97
CA ARG A 52 9.58 -12.47 20.37
C ARG A 52 9.03 -11.50 19.32
N PRO A 53 8.59 -11.99 18.15
CA PRO A 53 7.98 -11.14 17.12
C PRO A 53 6.75 -10.38 17.59
N ALA A 54 6.09 -10.85 18.66
CA ALA A 54 4.92 -10.21 19.24
C ALA A 54 5.21 -8.83 19.86
N GLU A 55 6.46 -8.55 20.24
CA GLU A 55 6.88 -7.29 20.85
C GLU A 55 6.93 -6.16 19.80
N CYS A 56 7.17 -6.50 18.53
CA CYS A 56 7.25 -5.55 17.41
C CYS A 56 5.96 -5.43 16.60
N LYS A 57 4.82 -5.89 17.14
CA LYS A 57 3.53 -5.87 16.42
C LYS A 57 3.11 -4.48 15.96
N LEU A 58 3.42 -3.44 16.73
CA LEU A 58 3.08 -2.06 16.40
C LEU A 58 3.86 -1.60 15.15
N HIS A 59 5.19 -1.71 15.17
CA HIS A 59 6.05 -1.37 14.03
C HIS A 59 5.73 -2.22 12.80
N HIS A 60 5.40 -3.50 12.99
CA HIS A 60 4.95 -4.37 11.91
C HIS A 60 3.63 -3.89 11.30
N ALA A 61 2.65 -3.49 12.13
CA ALA A 61 1.37 -3.01 11.65
C ALA A 61 1.51 -1.70 10.85
N ASP A 62 2.39 -0.80 11.27
CA ASP A 62 2.64 0.47 10.58
C ASP A 62 3.36 0.27 9.25
N PHE A 63 4.37 -0.60 9.21
CA PHE A 63 5.03 -1.01 7.98
C PHE A 63 4.04 -1.64 6.97
N GLN A 64 3.20 -2.56 7.44
CA GLN A 64 2.19 -3.22 6.62
C GLN A 64 1.08 -2.27 6.14
N GLU A 65 0.70 -1.29 6.96
CA GLU A 65 -0.23 -0.24 6.58
C GLU A 65 0.36 0.64 5.49
N CYS A 66 1.64 1.00 5.59
CA CYS A 66 2.31 1.79 4.56
C CYS A 66 2.42 1.05 3.23
N LEU A 67 2.74 -0.26 3.25
CA LEU A 67 2.84 -1.09 2.05
C LEU A 67 1.50 -1.28 1.35
N HIS A 68 0.47 -1.67 2.11
CA HIS A 68 -0.78 -2.11 1.51
C HIS A 68 -1.86 -1.02 1.46
N LYS A 69 -1.65 0.09 2.20
CA LYS A 69 -2.58 1.20 2.38
C LYS A 69 -4.00 0.70 2.69
N ARG A 70 -4.14 -0.37 3.48
CA ARG A 70 -5.41 -1.08 3.67
C ARG A 70 -6.46 -0.19 4.30
N LYS A 71 -6.14 0.52 5.38
CA LYS A 71 -7.09 1.44 6.03
C LYS A 71 -7.44 2.60 5.12
N GLN A 72 -6.48 3.11 4.35
CA GLN A 72 -6.72 4.18 3.39
C GLN A 72 -7.67 3.73 2.27
N LYS A 73 -7.41 2.58 1.64
CA LYS A 73 -8.28 1.99 0.62
C LYS A 73 -9.69 1.74 1.17
N LEU A 74 -9.80 1.23 2.39
CA LEU A 74 -11.10 1.01 3.04
C LEU A 74 -11.87 2.31 3.28
N ARG A 75 -11.19 3.37 3.76
CA ARG A 75 -11.81 4.69 3.94
C ARG A 75 -12.31 5.27 2.62
N MET A 76 -11.51 5.16 1.56
CA MET A 76 -11.88 5.64 0.23
C MET A 76 -13.04 4.84 -0.36
N ALA A 77 -13.02 3.51 -0.23
CA ALA A 77 -14.13 2.66 -0.66
C ALA A 77 -15.44 3.02 0.06
N LYS A 78 -15.37 3.27 1.37
CA LYS A 78 -16.53 3.70 2.16
C LYS A 78 -17.06 5.06 1.69
N ALA A 79 -16.18 6.05 1.48
CA ALA A 79 -16.58 7.36 0.99
C ALA A 79 -17.22 7.27 -0.41
N MET A 80 -16.66 6.44 -1.29
CA MET A 80 -17.18 6.22 -2.63
C MET A 80 -18.59 5.63 -2.61
N MET A 81 -18.87 4.66 -1.74
CA MET A 81 -20.22 4.10 -1.58
C MET A 81 -21.26 5.18 -1.24
N HIS A 82 -20.96 6.07 -0.30
CA HIS A 82 -21.88 7.16 0.04
C HIS A 82 -22.12 8.12 -1.13
N ILE A 83 -21.08 8.47 -1.88
CA ILE A 83 -21.19 9.33 -3.06
C ILE A 83 -22.02 8.65 -4.16
N THR A 84 -21.83 7.35 -4.38
CA THR A 84 -22.58 6.59 -5.39
C THR A 84 -24.05 6.43 -5.01
N ASP A 85 -24.37 6.22 -3.73
CA ASP A 85 -25.75 6.13 -3.24
C ASP A 85 -26.49 7.47 -3.42
N GLU A 86 -25.81 8.58 -3.11
CA GLU A 86 -26.34 9.93 -3.34
C GLU A 86 -26.50 10.25 -4.82
N ALA A 87 -25.56 9.82 -5.67
CA ALA A 87 -25.66 9.97 -7.12
C ALA A 87 -26.83 9.16 -7.70
N ALA A 88 -27.01 7.92 -7.23
CA ALA A 88 -28.11 7.04 -7.64
C ALA A 88 -29.49 7.64 -7.29
N ARG A 89 -29.63 8.25 -6.10
CA ARG A 89 -30.85 8.96 -5.71
C ARG A 89 -31.14 10.18 -6.58
N LYS A 90 -30.11 10.89 -7.04
CA LYS A 90 -30.27 12.09 -7.87
C LYS A 90 -30.64 11.76 -9.31
N ASP A 91 -30.11 10.67 -9.88
CA ASP A 91 -30.47 10.25 -11.24
C ASP A 91 -31.92 9.76 -11.33
N GLY A 92 -32.41 9.02 -10.34
CA GLY A 92 -33.79 8.51 -10.33
C GLY A 92 -34.86 9.60 -10.18
N SER A 93 -34.48 10.78 -9.66
CA SER A 93 -35.40 11.92 -9.53
C SER A 93 -35.56 12.73 -10.82
N ALA A 94 -34.65 12.59 -11.80
CA ALA A 94 -34.66 13.39 -13.02
C ALA A 94 -35.60 12.85 -14.11
N HIS A 95 -36.05 11.59 -14.02
CA HIS A 95 -36.88 10.94 -15.04
C HIS A 95 -38.40 10.90 -14.75
N GLY A 96 -38.87 11.52 -13.67
CA GLY A 96 -40.28 11.44 -13.23
C GLY A 96 -41.23 12.55 -13.71
N GLY A 97 -40.83 13.43 -14.64
CA GLY A 97 -41.59 14.62 -15.01
C GLY A 97 -42.08 14.64 -16.47
N GLY A 98 -43.35 14.26 -16.69
CA GLY A 98 -44.19 14.86 -17.74
C GLY A 98 -44.60 13.98 -18.91
N HIS A 99 -45.77 13.34 -18.80
CA HIS A 99 -46.66 13.05 -19.94
C HIS A 99 -48.03 13.66 -19.64
N HIS A 100 -48.43 14.68 -20.40
CA HIS A 100 -49.83 15.09 -20.62
C HIS A 100 -49.96 15.64 -22.04
#